data_AF-A0A6I3SG61-F1
#
_entry.id   AF-A0A6I3SG61-F1
#
_cell.length_a   1.000
_cell.length_b   1.000
_cell.length_c   1.000
_cell.angle_alpha   90.00
_cell.angle_beta   90.00
_cell.angle_gamma   90.00
#
_symmetry.space_group_name_H-M   'P 1'
#
loop_
_entity.id
_entity.type
_entity.pdbx_description
1 polymer ?
#
loop_
_entity_poly.entity_id
_entity_poly.type
_entity_poly.pdbx_seq_one_letter_code
_entity_poly.pdbx_strand_id
1 'polypeptide(L)'
;MDSGTLLTGIGCLLMGAGLASSLWQRRQQQQERIEMDDIKGQVADARLVKEDMEAILTVAAKTGEEIVNDLRQEVVQAQKILKQLETQRIAAMVGTMAESMDRDSQLVEQPKPPRPFYIQEYLRNNEVRGKRPAPSTTSPNSSVPPIPVSPITRAEAYIKALGEGEPKQWSKSKRYEQVPVLYEFGLSDEEVAQFLHIGKGEVQLVCQLRRRA
;
A
#
# COMPACT_ATOMS: atom_id res chain seq x y z
N MET A 1 26.38 -2.02 88.03
CA MET A 1 26.23 -1.65 86.61
C MET A 1 26.35 -0.14 86.56
N ASP A 2 27.42 0.36 85.95
CA ASP A 2 27.79 1.77 86.05
C ASP A 2 26.94 2.58 85.09
N SER A 3 26.14 3.50 85.62
CA SER A 3 25.20 4.36 84.89
C SER A 3 25.86 5.10 83.72
N GLY A 4 27.18 5.34 83.79
CA GLY A 4 27.97 5.96 82.72
C GLY A 4 28.06 5.12 81.45
N THR A 5 28.16 3.78 81.56
CA THR A 5 28.24 2.89 80.38
C THR A 5 26.94 2.88 79.57
N LEU A 6 25.80 3.01 80.25
CA LEU A 6 24.48 3.02 79.62
C LEU A 6 24.25 4.33 78.84
N LEU A 7 24.68 5.47 79.39
CA LEU A 7 24.59 6.77 78.73
C LEU A 7 25.46 6.83 77.46
N THR A 8 26.69 6.31 77.53
CA THR A 8 27.58 6.25 76.36
C THR A 8 27.00 5.37 75.25
N GLY A 9 26.39 4.23 75.60
CA GLY A 9 25.71 3.35 74.65
C GLY A 9 24.57 4.05 73.90
N ILE A 10 23.71 4.78 74.62
CA ILE A 10 22.61 5.55 74.00
C ILE A 10 23.14 6.66 73.09
N GLY A 11 24.20 7.36 73.50
CA GLY A 11 24.83 8.40 72.68
C GLY A 11 25.34 7.87 71.34
N CYS A 12 26.01 6.71 71.34
CA CYS A 12 26.48 6.08 70.11
C CYS A 12 25.34 5.65 69.18
N LEU A 13 24.22 5.14 69.73
CA LEU A 13 23.06 4.75 68.94
C LEU A 13 22.37 5.95 68.28
N LEU A 14 22.24 7.08 68.98
CA LEU A 14 21.66 8.31 68.41
C LEU A 14 22.53 8.89 67.29
N MET A 15 23.86 8.91 67.46
CA MET A 15 24.77 9.33 66.39
C MET A 15 24.71 8.39 65.18
N GLY A 16 24.67 7.06 65.41
CA GLY A 16 24.53 6.07 64.36
C GLY A 16 23.24 6.25 63.55
N ALA A 17 22.11 6.47 64.23
CA ALA A 17 20.82 6.74 63.59
C ALA A 17 20.81 8.06 62.80
N GLY A 18 21.44 9.13 63.34
CA GLY A 18 21.57 10.42 62.65
C GLY A 18 22.37 10.33 61.35
N LEU A 19 23.50 9.59 61.36
CA LEU A 19 24.31 9.38 60.17
C LEU A 19 23.59 8.52 59.12
N ALA A 20 22.89 7.46 59.55
CA ALA A 20 22.09 6.63 58.65
C ALA A 20 20.96 7.41 57.98
N SER A 21 20.25 8.26 58.74
CA SER A 21 19.19 9.13 58.21
C SER A 21 19.74 10.15 57.21
N SER A 22 20.88 10.77 57.50
CA SER A 22 21.53 11.72 56.58
C SER A 22 21.96 11.09 55.26
N LEU A 23 22.50 9.87 55.30
CA LEU A 23 22.86 9.12 54.08
C LEU A 23 21.63 8.73 53.27
N TRP A 24 20.54 8.33 53.92
CA TRP A 24 19.27 8.03 53.25
C TRP A 24 18.70 9.28 52.55
N GLN A 25 18.68 10.41 53.25
CA GLN A 25 18.18 11.67 52.69
C GLN A 25 19.01 12.15 51.49
N ARG A 26 20.34 11.98 51.54
CA ARG A 26 21.22 12.28 50.39
C ARG A 26 20.94 11.36 49.20
N ARG A 27 20.70 10.07 49.42
CA ARG A 27 20.33 9.14 48.35
C ARG A 27 19.00 9.52 47.71
N GLN A 28 18.02 9.90 48.52
CA GLN A 28 16.72 10.35 48.01
C GLN A 28 16.85 11.62 47.16
N GLN A 29 17.63 12.61 47.62
CA GLN A 29 17.91 13.81 46.82
C GLN A 29 18.69 13.53 45.54
N GLN A 30 19.60 12.55 45.54
CA GLN A 30 20.30 12.13 44.32
C GLN A 30 19.35 11.45 43.34
N GLN A 31 18.46 10.60 43.84
CA GLN A 31 17.44 9.93 43.03
C GLN A 31 16.52 10.95 42.35
N GLU A 32 15.99 11.93 43.11
CA GLU A 32 15.15 13.00 42.58
C GLU A 32 15.86 13.85 41.52
N ARG A 33 17.17 14.08 41.68
CA ARG A 33 17.98 14.79 40.66
C ARG A 33 18.11 13.98 39.37
N ILE A 34 18.38 12.68 39.48
CA ILE A 34 18.46 11.80 38.31
C ILE A 34 17.12 11.75 37.59
N GLU A 35 16.01 11.62 38.33
CA GLU A 35 14.66 11.63 37.75
C GLU A 35 14.34 12.98 37.08
N MET A 36 14.71 14.10 37.71
CA MET A 36 14.52 15.43 37.11
C MET A 36 15.33 15.59 35.82
N ASP A 37 16.57 15.10 35.78
CA ASP A 37 17.43 15.18 34.60
C ASP A 37 16.91 14.27 33.48
N ASP A 38 16.38 13.09 33.81
CA ASP A 38 15.70 12.21 32.86
C ASP A 38 14.45 12.88 32.27
N ILE A 39 13.60 13.49 33.10
CA ILE A 39 12.43 14.23 32.65
C ILE A 39 12.84 15.41 31.75
N LYS A 40 13.91 16.13 32.09
CA LYS A 40 14.42 17.22 31.24
C LYS A 40 14.92 16.71 29.89
N GLY A 41 15.58 15.55 29.87
CA GLY A 41 15.98 14.87 28.64
C GLY A 41 14.76 14.54 27.78
N GLN A 42 13.76 13.88 28.36
CA GLN A 42 12.52 13.53 27.67
C GLN A 42 11.78 14.77 27.13
N VAL A 43 11.77 15.88 27.87
CA VAL A 43 11.16 17.14 27.39
C VAL A 43 11.95 17.76 26.23
N ALA A 44 13.27 17.67 26.25
CA ALA A 44 14.10 18.14 25.14
C ALA A 44 13.87 17.29 23.88
N ASP A 45 13.82 15.97 24.03
CA ASP A 45 13.53 15.05 22.92
C ASP A 45 12.13 15.28 22.35
N ALA A 46 11.13 15.46 23.22
CA ALA A 46 9.77 15.77 22.78
C ALA A 46 9.67 17.10 22.04
N ARG A 47 10.48 18.11 22.42
CA ARG A 47 10.55 19.38 21.69
C ARG A 47 11.17 19.21 20.31
N LEU A 48 12.23 18.42 20.20
CA LEU A 48 12.87 18.12 18.91
C LEU A 48 11.88 17.41 17.96
N VAL A 49 11.19 16.38 18.45
CA VAL A 49 10.16 15.68 17.66
C VAL A 49 9.04 16.62 17.23
N LYS A 50 8.64 17.56 18.09
CA LYS A 50 7.63 18.56 17.75
C LYS A 50 8.12 19.47 16.61
N GLU A 51 9.35 19.98 16.69
CA GLU A 51 9.94 20.84 15.66
C GLU A 51 10.06 20.09 14.32
N ASP A 52 10.53 18.84 14.34
CA ASP A 52 10.60 17.98 13.14
C ASP A 52 9.22 17.74 12.53
N MET A 53 8.21 17.49 13.38
CA MET A 53 6.84 17.27 12.92
C MET A 53 6.23 18.53 12.30
N GLU A 54 6.48 19.71 12.88
CA GLU A 54 6.10 20.99 12.29
C GLU A 54 6.79 21.21 10.93
N ALA A 55 8.09 20.91 10.83
CA ALA A 55 8.82 20.99 9.56
C ALA A 55 8.22 20.06 8.49
N ILE A 56 7.94 18.80 8.82
CA ILE A 56 7.30 17.85 7.90
C ILE A 56 5.92 18.34 7.47
N LEU A 57 5.12 18.89 8.38
CA LEU A 57 3.80 19.43 8.05
C LEU A 57 3.88 20.61 7.08
N THR A 58 4.85 21.51 7.25
CA THR A 58 5.05 22.63 6.31
C THR A 58 5.46 22.14 4.92
N VAL A 59 6.35 21.14 4.85
CA VAL A 59 6.76 20.53 3.58
C VAL A 59 5.58 19.83 2.92
N ALA A 60 4.82 19.03 3.68
CA ALA A 60 3.64 18.33 3.16
C ALA A 60 2.57 19.29 2.66
N ALA A 61 2.32 20.40 3.38
CA ALA A 61 1.38 21.44 2.94
C ALA A 61 1.83 22.07 1.62
N LYS A 62 3.11 22.45 1.51
CA LYS A 62 3.67 23.03 0.30
C LYS A 62 3.63 22.08 -0.89
N THR A 63 4.03 20.83 -0.71
CA THR A 63 3.96 19.80 -1.76
C THR A 63 2.51 19.51 -2.15
N GLY A 64 1.58 19.53 -1.20
CA GLY A 64 0.15 19.40 -1.48
C GLY A 64 -0.38 20.52 -2.37
N GLU A 65 0.02 21.77 -2.10
CA GLU A 65 -0.34 22.92 -2.94
C GLU A 65 0.25 22.82 -4.35
N GLU A 66 1.51 22.41 -4.48
CA GLU A 66 2.17 22.18 -5.78
C GLU A 66 1.40 21.14 -6.61
N ILE A 67 1.09 19.98 -6.03
CA ILE A 67 0.32 18.92 -6.71
C ILE A 67 -1.06 19.42 -7.13
N VAL A 68 -1.76 20.17 -6.27
CA VAL A 68 -3.09 20.72 -6.60
C VAL A 68 -3.00 21.73 -7.75
N ASN A 69 -1.94 22.54 -7.80
CA ASN A 69 -1.72 23.50 -8.87
C ASN A 69 -1.41 22.80 -10.20
N ASP A 70 -0.55 21.77 -10.18
CA ASP A 70 -0.24 20.95 -11.36
C ASP A 70 -1.51 20.29 -11.89
N LEU A 71 -2.31 19.68 -11.02
CA LEU A 71 -3.55 19.02 -11.39
C LEU A 71 -4.56 20.03 -11.97
N ARG A 72 -4.67 21.23 -11.40
CA ARG A 72 -5.50 22.30 -11.96
C ARG A 72 -5.04 22.69 -13.35
N GLN A 73 -3.74 22.80 -13.58
CA GLN A 73 -3.19 23.14 -14.89
C GLN A 73 -3.47 22.04 -15.92
N GLU A 74 -3.28 20.77 -15.56
CA GLU A 74 -3.61 19.64 -16.42
C GLU A 74 -5.10 19.59 -16.78
N VAL A 75 -5.99 19.84 -15.82
CA VAL A 75 -7.44 19.91 -16.06
C VAL A 75 -7.78 21.04 -17.05
N VAL A 76 -7.16 22.22 -16.90
CA VAL A 76 -7.36 23.33 -17.84
C VAL A 76 -6.86 22.98 -19.25
N GLN A 77 -5.71 22.30 -19.36
CA GLN A 77 -5.18 21.83 -20.64
C GLN A 77 -6.10 20.78 -21.29
N ALA A 78 -6.56 19.79 -20.52
CA ALA A 78 -7.48 18.77 -20.99
C ALA A 78 -8.81 19.38 -21.48
N GLN A 79 -9.35 20.36 -20.74
CA GLN A 79 -10.54 21.11 -21.17
C GLN A 79 -10.31 21.89 -22.48
N LYS A 80 -9.13 22.48 -22.66
CA LYS A 80 -8.79 23.19 -23.90
C LYS A 80 -8.74 22.22 -25.09
N ILE A 81 -8.12 21.05 -24.92
CA ILE A 81 -8.05 20.01 -25.95
C ILE A 81 -9.46 19.51 -26.29
N LEU A 82 -10.31 19.26 -25.29
CA LEU A 82 -11.70 18.85 -25.50
C LEU A 82 -12.48 19.88 -26.33
N LYS A 83 -12.35 21.18 -26.01
CA LYS A 83 -13.00 22.26 -26.79
C LYS A 83 -12.50 22.30 -28.24
N GLN A 84 -11.20 22.09 -28.46
CA GLN A 84 -10.63 22.03 -29.81
C GLN A 84 -11.18 20.86 -30.60
N LEU A 85 -11.28 19.67 -30.00
CA LEU A 85 -11.86 18.49 -30.63
C LEU A 85 -13.35 18.68 -30.93
N GLU A 86 -14.10 19.29 -30.03
CA GLU A 86 -15.51 19.63 -30.25
C GLU A 86 -15.67 20.58 -31.44
N THR A 87 -14.81 21.61 -31.52
CA THR A 87 -14.82 22.57 -32.63
C THR A 87 -14.46 21.89 -33.96
N GLN A 88 -13.45 21.00 -33.97
CA GLN A 88 -13.08 20.21 -35.15
C GLN A 88 -14.21 19.27 -35.58
N ARG A 89 -14.89 18.62 -34.63
CA ARG A 89 -16.03 17.76 -34.90
C ARG A 89 -17.18 18.53 -35.55
N ILE A 90 -17.51 19.71 -35.01
CA ILE A 90 -18.55 20.58 -35.59
C ILE A 90 -18.14 21.03 -37.00
N ALA A 91 -16.90 21.46 -37.20
CA ALA A 91 -16.38 21.88 -38.51
C ALA A 91 -16.42 20.75 -39.55
N ALA A 92 -16.03 19.53 -39.16
CA ALA A 92 -16.10 18.35 -40.02
C ALA A 92 -17.54 18.00 -40.41
N MET A 93 -18.48 18.09 -39.46
CA MET A 93 -19.90 17.81 -39.71
C MET A 93 -20.52 18.83 -40.68
N VAL A 94 -20.20 20.12 -40.53
CA VAL A 94 -20.64 21.18 -41.47
C VAL A 94 -20.02 20.98 -42.86
N GLY A 95 -18.74 20.60 -42.94
CA GLY A 95 -18.07 20.27 -44.20
C GLY A 95 -18.77 19.12 -44.94
N THR A 96 -19.11 18.04 -44.24
CA THR A 96 -19.83 16.90 -44.86
C THR A 96 -21.25 17.25 -45.30
N MET A 97 -21.95 18.15 -44.61
CA MET A 97 -23.28 18.62 -45.05
C MET A 97 -23.18 19.50 -46.31
N ALA A 98 -22.20 20.40 -46.37
CA ALA A 98 -21.95 21.22 -47.56
C ALA A 98 -21.54 20.37 -48.77
N GLU A 99 -20.72 19.34 -48.56
CA GLU A 99 -20.27 18.42 -49.61
C GLU A 99 -21.38 17.45 -50.06
N SER A 100 -22.35 17.15 -49.20
CA SER A 100 -23.53 16.35 -49.56
C SER A 100 -24.58 17.13 -50.38
N MET A 101 -24.62 18.46 -50.29
CA MET A 101 -25.52 19.28 -51.12
C MET A 101 -24.98 19.55 -52.53
N ASP A 102 -23.67 19.42 -52.76
CA ASP A 102 -23.06 19.58 -54.09
C ASP A 102 -23.05 18.27 -54.92
N ARG A 103 -23.42 17.14 -54.29
CA ARG A 103 -23.34 15.80 -54.88
C ARG A 103 -24.66 15.20 -55.36
N ASP A 104 -25.78 15.92 -55.21
CA ASP A 104 -27.10 15.46 -55.70
C ASP A 104 -27.31 15.65 -57.21
N SER A 105 -26.31 16.15 -57.96
CA SER A 105 -26.41 16.31 -59.42
C SER A 105 -25.74 15.22 -60.26
N GLN A 106 -25.02 14.26 -59.69
CA GLN A 106 -24.43 13.15 -60.46
C GLN A 106 -24.26 11.88 -59.64
N LEU A 107 -25.18 10.92 -59.76
CA LEU A 107 -24.80 9.53 -59.58
C LEU A 107 -25.63 8.59 -60.47
N VAL A 108 -25.02 8.29 -61.61
CA VAL A 108 -25.32 7.16 -62.49
C VAL A 108 -25.17 5.86 -61.70
N GLU A 109 -26.19 5.02 -61.83
CA GLU A 109 -26.31 3.68 -61.25
C GLU A 109 -25.18 2.77 -61.75
N GLN A 110 -24.28 2.33 -60.87
CA GLN A 110 -23.26 1.32 -61.17
C GLN A 110 -23.70 -0.07 -60.67
N PRO A 111 -23.65 -1.13 -61.50
CA PRO A 111 -24.06 -2.48 -61.10
C PRO A 111 -23.03 -3.15 -60.18
N LYS A 112 -23.50 -3.72 -59.06
CA LYS A 112 -22.69 -4.49 -58.10
C LYS A 112 -22.14 -5.77 -58.74
N PRO A 113 -20.85 -6.09 -58.57
CA PRO A 113 -20.30 -7.38 -58.98
C PRO A 113 -20.79 -8.52 -58.06
N PRO A 114 -20.97 -9.75 -58.59
CA PRO A 114 -21.44 -10.90 -57.84
C PRO A 114 -20.42 -11.33 -56.80
N ARG A 115 -20.88 -11.57 -55.56
CA ARG A 115 -20.03 -12.02 -54.45
C ARG A 115 -19.53 -13.47 -54.71
N PRO A 116 -18.25 -13.78 -54.44
CA PRO A 116 -17.73 -15.13 -54.61
C PRO A 116 -18.33 -16.10 -53.57
N PHE A 117 -18.55 -17.33 -54.03
CA PHE A 117 -19.32 -18.43 -53.43
C PHE A 117 -18.85 -18.89 -52.03
N TYR A 118 -17.63 -18.51 -51.61
CA TYR A 118 -16.99 -19.08 -50.42
C TYR A 118 -17.46 -18.50 -49.07
N ILE A 119 -18.21 -17.39 -49.08
CA ILE A 119 -18.66 -16.74 -47.83
C ILE A 119 -19.94 -17.38 -47.27
N GLN A 120 -20.73 -18.09 -48.09
CA GLN A 120 -21.98 -18.71 -47.63
C GLN A 120 -21.76 -19.93 -46.73
N GLU A 121 -20.72 -20.75 -46.97
CA GLU A 121 -20.46 -21.91 -46.10
C GLU A 121 -19.91 -21.51 -44.72
N TYR A 122 -19.14 -20.42 -44.65
CA TYR A 122 -18.54 -19.96 -43.39
C TYR A 122 -19.58 -19.40 -42.40
N LEU A 123 -20.68 -18.84 -42.90
CA LEU A 123 -21.81 -18.40 -42.07
C LEU A 123 -22.69 -19.59 -41.66
N ARG A 124 -22.91 -20.54 -42.56
CA ARG A 124 -23.72 -21.75 -42.28
C ARG A 124 -23.12 -22.64 -41.19
N ASN A 125 -21.79 -22.73 -41.11
CA ASN A 125 -21.11 -23.56 -40.11
C ASN A 125 -20.96 -22.89 -38.73
N ASN A 126 -21.10 -21.56 -38.63
CA ASN A 126 -20.92 -20.84 -37.36
C ASN A 126 -22.24 -20.59 -36.59
N GLU A 127 -23.40 -20.70 -37.23
CA GLU A 127 -24.70 -20.53 -36.56
C GLU A 127 -25.16 -21.78 -35.77
N VAL A 128 -24.53 -22.95 -35.96
CA VAL A 128 -24.95 -24.21 -35.30
C VAL A 128 -24.24 -24.48 -33.96
N ARG A 129 -23.25 -23.69 -33.55
CA ARG A 129 -22.47 -23.94 -32.33
C ARG A 129 -22.36 -22.75 -31.38
N GLY A 130 -23.47 -22.05 -31.18
CA GLY A 130 -23.68 -21.28 -29.96
C GLY A 130 -23.91 -22.21 -28.77
N LYS A 131 -22.92 -22.37 -27.90
CA LYS A 131 -23.03 -22.58 -26.43
C LYS A 131 -21.64 -22.84 -25.83
N ARG A 132 -21.13 -21.86 -25.07
CA ARG A 132 -20.16 -22.09 -23.97
C ARG A 132 -20.81 -23.03 -22.93
N PRO A 133 -20.04 -23.93 -22.28
CA PRO A 133 -19.41 -23.53 -21.01
C PRO A 133 -18.02 -24.13 -20.71
N ALA A 134 -17.31 -23.43 -19.80
CA ALA A 134 -16.25 -23.86 -18.88
C ALA A 134 -14.88 -24.36 -19.41
N PRO A 135 -13.75 -23.94 -18.81
CA PRO A 135 -12.47 -24.64 -18.94
C PRO A 135 -12.39 -25.76 -17.89
N SER A 136 -12.81 -26.96 -18.27
CA SER A 136 -12.49 -28.18 -17.54
C SER A 136 -11.61 -29.07 -18.41
N THR A 137 -10.31 -28.81 -18.38
CA THR A 137 -9.30 -29.79 -18.83
C THR A 137 -9.09 -30.81 -17.72
N THR A 138 -9.83 -31.91 -17.81
CA THR A 138 -9.51 -33.17 -17.16
C THR A 138 -8.38 -33.83 -17.94
N SER A 139 -7.22 -34.02 -17.31
CA SER A 139 -6.27 -35.09 -17.68
C SER A 139 -6.30 -36.14 -16.56
N PRO A 140 -6.87 -37.32 -16.78
CA PRO A 140 -6.83 -38.43 -15.82
C PRO A 140 -5.79 -39.43 -16.30
N ASN A 141 -4.56 -39.33 -15.80
CA ASN A 141 -3.58 -40.42 -15.68
C ASN A 141 -2.25 -39.87 -15.16
N SER A 142 -2.15 -39.71 -13.85
CA SER A 142 -0.87 -39.84 -13.16
C SER A 142 -1.17 -40.16 -11.70
N SER A 143 -1.08 -41.45 -11.38
CA SER A 143 -1.09 -41.98 -10.02
C SER A 143 0.20 -41.58 -9.31
N VAL A 144 0.29 -40.31 -8.93
CA VAL A 144 1.26 -39.82 -7.95
C VAL A 144 0.43 -39.36 -6.75
N PRO A 145 0.68 -39.88 -5.53
CA PRO A 145 -0.05 -39.45 -4.34
C PRO A 145 0.07 -37.93 -4.19
N PRO A 146 -0.96 -37.22 -3.70
CA PRO A 146 -0.89 -35.78 -3.51
C PRO A 146 0.19 -35.49 -2.49
N ILE A 147 1.36 -35.08 -2.97
CA ILE A 147 2.43 -34.53 -2.15
C ILE A 147 1.79 -33.37 -1.39
N PRO A 148 1.87 -33.31 -0.04
CA PRO A 148 1.39 -32.16 0.70
C PRO A 148 2.16 -30.94 0.22
N VAL A 149 1.53 -30.15 -0.65
CA VAL A 149 2.13 -28.94 -1.21
C VAL A 149 2.26 -27.98 -0.04
N SER A 150 3.49 -27.72 0.39
CA SER A 150 3.74 -26.83 1.51
C SER A 150 3.11 -25.45 1.23
N PRO A 151 2.64 -24.73 2.27
CA PRO A 151 2.12 -23.37 2.14
C PRO A 151 3.02 -22.47 1.29
N ILE A 152 4.33 -22.58 1.51
CA ILE A 152 5.38 -21.83 0.79
C ILE A 152 5.36 -22.17 -0.71
N THR A 153 5.35 -23.45 -1.07
CA THR A 153 5.31 -23.87 -2.49
C THR A 153 4.06 -23.37 -3.20
N ARG A 154 2.92 -23.30 -2.49
CA ARG A 154 1.68 -22.75 -3.05
C ARG A 154 1.76 -21.23 -3.25
N ALA A 155 2.36 -20.52 -2.30
CA ALA A 155 2.65 -19.10 -2.42
C ALA A 155 3.62 -18.80 -3.57
N GLU A 156 4.67 -19.61 -3.76
CA GLU A 156 5.62 -19.44 -4.87
C GLU A 156 4.95 -19.60 -6.23
N ALA A 157 4.13 -20.64 -6.37
CA ALA A 157 3.35 -20.86 -7.58
C ALA A 157 2.42 -19.68 -7.87
N TYR A 158 1.80 -19.10 -6.85
CA TYR A 158 0.93 -17.93 -6.97
C TYR A 158 1.69 -16.69 -7.44
N ILE A 159 2.80 -16.34 -6.79
CA ILE A 159 3.63 -15.19 -7.16
C ILE A 159 4.16 -15.34 -8.59
N LYS A 160 4.57 -16.56 -8.97
CA LYS A 160 5.01 -16.85 -10.34
C LYS A 160 3.88 -16.72 -11.36
N ALA A 161 2.65 -17.09 -10.99
CA ALA A 161 1.47 -16.96 -11.85
C ALA A 161 1.06 -15.50 -12.10
N LEU A 162 1.40 -14.56 -11.21
CA LEU A 162 1.19 -13.13 -11.43
C LEU A 162 2.04 -12.58 -12.59
N GLY A 163 3.18 -13.22 -12.91
CA GLY A 163 3.99 -12.88 -14.08
C GLY A 163 4.78 -11.56 -13.95
N GLU A 164 4.89 -11.02 -12.75
CA GLU A 164 5.43 -9.67 -12.50
C GLU A 164 6.88 -9.64 -12.02
N GLY A 165 7.58 -10.78 -12.12
CA GLY A 165 8.94 -10.92 -11.63
C GLY A 165 9.04 -11.07 -10.11
N GLU A 166 10.20 -10.75 -9.55
CA GLU A 166 10.47 -10.93 -8.12
C GLU A 166 9.73 -9.90 -7.25
N PRO A 167 9.17 -10.29 -6.09
CA PRO A 167 8.47 -9.39 -5.18
C PRO A 167 9.26 -8.14 -4.78
N LYS A 168 10.60 -8.23 -4.76
CA LYS A 168 11.50 -7.11 -4.46
C LYS A 168 11.37 -5.94 -5.46
N GLN A 169 11.01 -6.23 -6.71
CA GLN A 169 10.87 -5.24 -7.77
C GLN A 169 9.48 -4.59 -7.78
N TRP A 170 8.54 -5.13 -7.02
CA TRP A 170 7.17 -4.62 -6.97
C TRP A 170 7.07 -3.33 -6.18
N SER A 171 6.13 -2.47 -6.58
CA SER A 171 5.77 -1.29 -5.80
C SER A 171 5.26 -1.70 -4.41
N LYS A 172 5.46 -0.82 -3.41
CA LYS A 172 5.04 -1.11 -2.02
C LYS A 172 3.54 -1.42 -1.92
N SER A 173 2.70 -0.64 -2.59
CA SER A 173 1.24 -0.86 -2.62
C SER A 173 0.90 -2.27 -3.09
N LYS A 174 1.55 -2.71 -4.17
CA LYS A 174 1.30 -4.01 -4.76
C LYS A 174 1.71 -5.16 -3.86
N ARG A 175 2.85 -5.03 -3.16
CA ARG A 175 3.24 -6.00 -2.14
C ARG A 175 2.22 -6.09 -1.02
N TYR A 176 1.70 -4.95 -0.56
CA TYR A 176 0.68 -4.92 0.50
C TYR A 176 -0.64 -5.55 0.07
N GLU A 177 -1.02 -5.44 -1.20
CA GLU A 177 -2.20 -6.13 -1.75
C GLU A 177 -2.08 -7.66 -1.69
N GLN A 178 -0.86 -8.21 -1.78
CA GLN A 178 -0.64 -9.65 -1.74
C GLN A 178 -0.57 -10.22 -0.32
N VAL A 179 -0.32 -9.39 0.69
CA VAL A 179 -0.20 -9.82 2.11
C VAL A 179 -1.36 -10.72 2.53
N PRO A 180 -2.64 -10.36 2.31
CA PRO A 180 -3.74 -11.19 2.78
C PRO A 180 -3.90 -12.50 2.01
N VAL A 181 -3.60 -12.51 0.72
CA VAL A 181 -3.67 -13.72 -0.12
C VAL A 181 -2.65 -14.74 0.37
N LEU A 182 -1.47 -14.28 0.81
CA LEU A 182 -0.46 -15.15 1.40
C LEU A 182 -0.90 -15.74 2.75
N TYR A 183 -1.67 -15.01 3.55
CA TYR A 183 -2.29 -15.56 4.76
C TYR A 183 -3.34 -16.63 4.46
N GLU A 184 -4.08 -16.53 3.35
CA GLU A 184 -5.03 -17.57 2.94
C GLU A 184 -4.33 -18.89 2.59
N PHE A 185 -3.06 -18.83 2.20
CA PHE A 185 -2.23 -20.02 2.02
C PHE A 185 -1.69 -20.59 3.34
N GLY A 186 -1.89 -19.91 4.47
CA GLY A 186 -1.49 -20.35 5.80
C GLY A 186 -0.06 -19.94 6.20
N LEU A 187 0.52 -18.93 5.55
CA LEU A 187 1.86 -18.43 5.89
C LEU A 187 1.84 -17.60 7.19
N SER A 188 2.92 -17.66 7.96
CA SER A 188 3.12 -16.82 9.15
C SER A 188 3.56 -15.39 8.81
N ASP A 189 3.47 -14.46 9.77
CA ASP A 189 3.95 -13.08 9.64
C ASP A 189 5.41 -13.02 9.16
N GLU A 190 6.28 -13.87 9.69
CA GLU A 190 7.69 -13.96 9.32
C GLU A 190 7.87 -14.46 7.88
N GLU A 191 7.11 -15.49 7.50
CA GLU A 191 7.17 -16.07 6.16
C GLU A 191 6.70 -15.04 5.14
N VAL A 192 5.57 -14.36 5.37
CA VAL A 192 5.05 -13.30 4.48
C VAL A 192 6.05 -12.15 4.37
N ALA A 193 6.65 -11.73 5.49
CA ALA A 193 7.65 -10.66 5.51
C ALA A 193 8.89 -11.00 4.66
N GLN A 194 9.40 -12.24 4.80
CA GLN A 194 10.52 -12.73 3.99
C GLN A 194 10.13 -12.82 2.51
N PHE A 195 8.94 -13.36 2.23
CA PHE A 195 8.46 -13.63 0.88
C PHE A 195 8.24 -12.37 0.04
N LEU A 196 7.74 -11.30 0.67
CA LEU A 196 7.47 -10.01 0.01
C LEU A 196 8.58 -8.98 0.21
N HIS A 197 9.67 -9.32 0.92
CA HIS A 197 10.73 -8.40 1.30
C HIS A 197 10.21 -7.12 1.98
N ILE A 198 9.31 -7.27 2.95
CA ILE A 198 8.72 -6.20 3.76
C ILE A 198 9.02 -6.42 5.24
N GLY A 199 8.99 -5.36 6.04
CA GLY A 199 9.22 -5.48 7.48
C GLY A 199 8.07 -6.20 8.18
N LYS A 200 8.36 -7.03 9.20
CA LYS A 200 7.33 -7.71 10.02
C LYS A 200 6.30 -6.73 10.59
N GLY A 201 6.74 -5.55 11.03
CA GLY A 201 5.84 -4.49 11.51
C GLY A 201 4.92 -3.93 10.43
N GLU A 202 5.40 -3.86 9.18
CA GLU A 202 4.58 -3.41 8.03
C GLU A 202 3.48 -4.43 7.72
N VAL A 203 3.80 -5.74 7.78
CA VAL A 203 2.80 -6.81 7.61
C VAL A 203 1.67 -6.68 8.64
N GLN A 204 2.03 -6.48 9.91
CA GLN A 204 1.06 -6.32 11.00
C GLN A 204 0.20 -5.06 10.82
N LEU A 205 0.79 -3.94 10.39
CA LEU A 205 0.05 -2.72 10.10
C LEU A 205 -0.97 -2.94 8.96
N VAL A 206 -0.58 -3.60 7.87
CA VAL A 206 -1.49 -3.91 6.75
C VAL A 206 -2.66 -4.77 7.23
N CYS A 207 -2.40 -5.80 8.05
CA CYS A 207 -3.46 -6.62 8.63
C CYS A 207 -4.39 -5.84 9.56
N GLN A 208 -3.86 -4.94 10.39
CA GLN A 208 -4.65 -4.11 11.31
C GLN A 208 -5.52 -3.09 10.58
N LEU A 209 -4.96 -2.42 9.57
CA LEU A 209 -5.69 -1.44 8.76
C LEU A 209 -6.86 -2.09 8.03
N ARG A 210 -6.66 -3.29 7.46
CA ARG A 210 -7.73 -4.02 6.77
C ARG A 210 -8.86 -4.47 7.70
N ARG A 211 -8.58 -4.81 8.96
CA ARG A 211 -9.63 -5.16 9.94
C ARG A 211 -10.50 -3.97 10.35
N ARG A 212 -10.03 -2.74 10.12
CA ARG A 212 -10.73 -1.50 10.49
C ARG A 212 -11.46 -0.83 9.32
N ALA A 213 -11.18 -1.25 8.09
CA ALA A 213 -11.85 -0.80 6.86
C ALA A 213 -13.05 -1.68 6.55
#